data_AF-A0A2G6FPH0-F1
#
_entry.id   AF-A0A2G6FPH0-F1
#
_cell.length_a   1.000
_cell.length_b   1.000
_cell.length_c   1.000
_cell.angle_alpha   90.00
_cell.angle_beta   90.00
_cell.angle_gamma   90.00
#
_symmetry.space_group_name_H-M   'P 1'
#
loop_
_entity.id
_entity.type
_entity.pdbx_description
1 polymer ?
#
loop_
_entity_poly.entity_id
_entity_poly.type
_entity_poly.pdbx_seq_one_letter_code
_entity_poly.pdbx_strand_id
1 'polypeptide(L)' 'MLFRRIYQFLIVFSLGLCVLLGVKALWGLSDYVIPGPYLIFETARKLWLDYLMDVANTLSVTIMG' A
#
# COMPACT_ATOMS: atom_id res chain seq x y z
N MET A 1 1.32 -17.67 13.21
CA MET A 1 2.47 -17.35 12.33
C MET A 1 2.13 -16.35 11.24
N LEU A 2 1.02 -16.52 10.51
CA LEU A 2 0.63 -15.65 9.39
C LEU A 2 0.39 -14.19 9.80
N PHE A 3 -0.42 -13.94 10.84
CA PHE A 3 -0.65 -12.58 11.37
C PHE A 3 0.65 -11.85 11.70
N ARG A 4 1.62 -12.54 12.33
CA ARG A 4 2.92 -11.95 12.66
C ARG A 4 3.66 -11.47 11.41
N ARG A 5 3.61 -12.24 10.31
CA ARG A 5 4.24 -11.85 9.03
C ARG A 5 3.51 -10.68 8.38
N ILE A 6 2.19 -10.64 8.45
CA ILE A 6 1.39 -9.51 7.96
C ILE A 6 1.75 -8.23 8.72
N TYR A 7 1.79 -8.27 10.06
CA TYR A 7 2.19 -7.10 10.85
C TYR A 7 3.63 -6.67 10.56
N GLN A 8 4.58 -7.62 10.43
CA GLN A 8 5.95 -7.31 10.05
C GLN A 8 6.03 -6.61 8.69
N PHE A 9 5.30 -7.11 7.70
CA PHE A 9 5.20 -6.47 6.38
C PHE A 9 4.61 -5.06 6.49
N LEU A 10 3.48 -4.91 7.18
CA LEU A 10 2.82 -3.60 7.35
C LEU A 10 3.74 -2.58 8.05
N ILE A 11 4.50 -3.02 9.06
CA ILE A 11 5.46 -2.15 9.76
C ILE A 11 6.57 -1.69 8.81
N VAL A 12 7.20 -2.62 8.08
CA VAL A 12 8.28 -2.28 7.14
C VAL A 12 7.78 -1.40 6.00
N PHE A 13 6.61 -1.72 5.45
CA PHE A 13 5.95 -0.93 4.42
C PHE A 13 5.65 0.49 4.91
N SER A 14 5.06 0.61 6.11
CA SER A 14 4.75 1.92 6.71
C SER A 14 6.00 2.73 6.98
N LEU A 15 7.08 2.10 7.46
CA LEU A 15 8.38 2.77 7.63
C LEU A 15 8.93 3.30 6.31
N GLY A 16 8.90 2.49 5.24
CA GLY A 16 9.32 2.93 3.91
C GLY A 16 8.48 4.11 3.40
N LEU A 17 7.16 4.06 3.60
CA LEU A 17 6.25 5.13 3.23
C LEU A 17 6.51 6.43 4.03
N CYS A 18 6.75 6.32 5.34
CA CYS A 18 7.14 7.45 6.18
C CYS A 18 8.46 8.06 5.75
N VAL A 19 9.47 7.23 5.43
CA VAL A 19 10.76 7.72 4.92
C VAL A 19 10.58 8.46 3.59
N LEU A 20 9.78 7.91 2.67
CA LEU A 20 9.49 8.52 1.38
C LEU A 20 8.81 9.89 1.54
N LEU A 21 7.80 9.97 2.41
CA LEU A 21 7.12 11.24 2.71
C LEU A 21 8.03 12.22 3.46
N GLY A 22 8.93 11.72 4.31
CA GLY A 22 9.97 12.53 4.94
C GLY A 22 10.92 13.14 3.92
N VAL A 23 11.39 12.35 2.96
CA VAL A 23 12.22 12.81 1.84
C VAL A 23 11.49 13.88 1.01
N LYS A 24 10.21 13.65 0.70
CA LYS A 24 9.36 14.65 0.03
C LYS A 24 9.36 15.97 0.79
N ALA A 25 9.11 15.93 2.10
CA ALA A 25 9.01 17.11 2.94
C ALA A 25 10.36 17.85 3.07
N LEU A 26 11.46 17.12 3.21
CA LEU A 26 12.80 17.68 3.38
C LEU A 26 13.34 18.37 2.12
N TRP A 27 13.04 17.82 0.94
CA TRP A 27 13.52 18.36 -0.34
C TRP A 27 12.46 19.17 -1.10
N GLY A 28 11.26 19.36 -0.53
CA GLY A 28 10.20 20.15 -1.14
C GLY A 28 9.74 19.60 -2.49
N LEU A 29 9.72 18.26 -2.65
CA LEU A 29 9.33 17.65 -3.93
C LEU A 29 7.86 17.96 -4.25
N SER A 30 7.61 18.26 -5.52
CA SER A 30 6.27 18.48 -6.06
C SER A 30 5.41 17.23 -5.92
N ASP A 31 4.09 17.45 -5.78
CA ASP A 31 3.06 16.41 -5.74
C ASP A 31 3.00 15.52 -6.98
N TYR A 32 3.63 15.95 -8.09
CA TYR A 32 3.81 15.12 -9.28
C TYR A 32 4.78 13.95 -9.06
N VAL A 33 5.84 14.15 -8.24
CA VAL A 33 6.86 13.12 -8.00
C VAL A 33 6.44 12.18 -6.88
N ILE A 34 5.94 12.75 -5.77
CA ILE A 34 5.42 11.99 -4.64
C ILE A 34 4.07 12.57 -4.27
N PRO A 35 2.95 11.83 -4.42
CA PRO A 35 1.63 12.34 -4.08
C PRO A 35 1.51 12.67 -2.59
N GLY A 36 0.59 13.58 -2.25
CA GLY A 36 0.31 13.94 -0.86
C GLY A 36 -0.27 12.76 -0.06
N PRO A 37 -0.12 12.78 1.29
CA PRO A 37 -0.66 11.73 2.17
C PRO A 37 -2.16 11.51 2.00
N TYR A 38 -2.91 12.60 1.77
CA TYR A 38 -4.35 12.56 1.53
C TYR A 38 -4.70 11.73 0.28
N LEU A 39 -4.03 11.98 -0.84
CA LEU A 39 -4.29 11.30 -2.10
C LEU A 39 -3.93 9.81 -2.03
N ILE A 40 -2.84 9.48 -1.32
CA ILE A 40 -2.45 8.09 -1.03
C ILE A 40 -3.56 7.39 -0.24
N PHE A 41 -4.07 8.01 0.82
CA PHE A 41 -5.11 7.42 1.67
C PHE A 41 -6.45 7.29 0.93
N GLU A 42 -6.83 8.31 0.15
CA GLU A 42 -8.03 8.26 -0.68
C GLU A 42 -7.96 7.14 -1.71
N THR A 43 -6.81 7.01 -2.39
CA THR A 43 -6.57 5.94 -3.37
C THR A 43 -6.62 4.57 -2.71
N ALA A 44 -5.99 4.41 -1.54
CA ALA A 44 -6.06 3.16 -0.78
C ALA A 44 -7.51 2.81 -0.40
N ARG A 45 -8.29 3.77 0.12
CA ARG A 45 -9.70 3.56 0.47
C ARG A 45 -10.56 3.25 -0.75
N LYS A 46 -10.25 3.80 -1.92
CA LYS A 46 -11.01 3.57 -3.14
C LYS A 46 -10.73 2.18 -3.72
N LEU A 47 -9.46 1.75 -3.71
CA LEU A 47 -9.01 0.55 -4.43
C LEU A 47 -8.91 -0.72 -3.57
N TRP A 48 -8.89 -0.63 -2.24
CA TRP A 48 -8.59 -1.81 -1.41
C TRP A 48 -9.59 -2.97 -1.61
N LEU A 49 -10.88 -2.69 -1.81
CA LEU A 49 -11.90 -3.72 -2.05
C LEU A 49 -11.66 -4.42 -3.39
N ASP A 50 -11.46 -3.64 -4.45
CA ASP A 50 -11.24 -4.17 -5.79
C ASP A 50 -10.01 -5.08 -5.82
N TYR A 51 -8.89 -4.63 -5.23
CA TYR A 51 -7.67 -5.44 -5.13
C TYR A 51 -7.86 -6.71 -4.30
N LEU A 52 -8.64 -6.66 -3.21
CA LEU A 52 -8.95 -7.87 -2.44
C LEU A 52 -9.79 -8.86 -3.25
N MET A 53 -10.76 -8.37 -4.04
CA MET A 53 -11.55 -9.22 -4.92
C MET A 53 -10.70 -9.82 -6.04
N ASP A 54 -9.79 -9.06 -6.63
CA ASP A 54 -8.87 -9.54 -7.67
C ASP A 54 -7.93 -10.63 -7.13
N VAL A 55 -7.40 -10.45 -5.92
CA VAL A 55 -6.59 -11.46 -5.23
C VAL A 55 -7.42 -12.71 -4.93
N ALA A 56 -8.64 -12.55 -4.41
CA ALA A 56 -9.52 -13.67 -4.14
C ALA A 56 -9.89 -14.44 -5.41
N ASN A 57 -10.16 -13.74 -6.50
CA ASN A 57 -10.49 -14.33 -7.80
C ASN A 57 -9.29 -15.10 -8.37
N THR A 58 -8.10 -14.51 -8.35
CA THR A 58 -6.86 -15.17 -8.80
C THR A 58 -6.53 -16.40 -7.96
N LEU A 59 -6.73 -16.31 -6.64
CA LEU A 59 -6.57 -17.43 -5.73
C LEU A 59 -7.59 -18.55 -6.05
N SER A 60 -8.84 -18.18 -6.32
CA SER A 60 -9.92 -19.10 -6.69
C SER A 60 -9.59 -19.86 -7.97
N VAL A 61 -9.16 -19.16 -9.03
CA VAL A 61 -8.70 -19.79 -10.30
C VAL A 61 -7.54 -20.74 -10.03
N THR A 62 -6.54 -20.32 -9.26
CA THR A 62 -5.38 -21.16 -8.92
C THR A 62 -5.76 -22.43 -8.15
N ILE A 63 -6.77 -22.35 -7.27
CA ILE A 63 -7.26 -23.52 -6.52
C ILE A 63 -8.07 -24.46 -7.42
N MET A 64 -8.83 -23.92 -8.38
CA MET A 64 -9.66 -24.73 -9.27
C MET A 64 -8.87 -25.39 -10.41
N GLY A 65 -7.75 -24.80 -10.85
CA GLY A 65 -6.89 -25.30 -11.93
C GLY A 65 -7.03 -24.50 -13.21
#